data_AF-A0A2N6AT61-F1
#
_entry.id   AF-A0A2N6AT61-F1
#
_cell.length_a   1.000
_cell.length_b   1.000
_cell.length_c   1.000
_cell.angle_alpha   90.00
_cell.angle_beta   90.00
_cell.angle_gamma   90.00
#
_symmetry.space_group_name_H-M   'P 1'
#
loop_
_entity.id
_entity.type
_entity.pdbx_description
1 polymer ?
#
loop_
_entity_poly.entity_id
_entity_poly.type
_entity_poly.pdbx_seq_one_letter_code
_entity_poly.pdbx_strand_id
1 'polypeptide(L)'
;MFIDLTLKVTPEMVEKAQGNSNKALAGHIGTHFDVMDKEFPLDYFERDGIVFDVIEVMDREICSSDIDLDMVENGMFVAFHTGFVDKVGYGGKKYFSEHPQLSVSLIEALVEKGISIIGIDFAGVRRGKEHTSKDQYCADRGVFIVENLCNMGAVLGGRPYSRFAANTYPVKYTGMTGLPCRVAAKI
;
A
#
# COMPACT_ATOMS: atom_id res chain seq x y z
N MET A 1 -0.15 21.78 -0.51
CA MET A 1 -0.30 21.33 -1.92
C MET A 1 -0.74 19.86 -1.91
N PHE A 2 -1.42 19.35 -2.93
CA PHE A 2 -1.75 17.92 -3.02
C PHE A 2 -0.85 17.21 -4.04
N ILE A 3 -0.38 16.02 -3.68
CA ILE A 3 0.27 15.05 -4.56
C ILE A 3 -0.67 13.86 -4.68
N ASP A 4 -1.05 13.51 -5.90
CA ASP A 4 -1.90 12.36 -6.17
C ASP A 4 -1.07 11.08 -6.09
N LEU A 5 -1.41 10.19 -5.16
CA LEU A 5 -0.76 8.90 -4.98
C LEU A 5 -1.52 7.76 -5.66
N THR A 6 -2.57 8.09 -6.40
CA THR A 6 -3.44 7.12 -7.07
C THR A 6 -2.88 6.78 -8.45
N LEU A 7 -2.61 5.49 -8.68
CA LEU A 7 -2.19 4.98 -9.97
C LEU A 7 -3.29 5.23 -11.02
N LYS A 8 -2.89 5.87 -12.12
CA LYS A 8 -3.74 6.00 -13.30
C LYS A 8 -3.94 4.63 -13.96
N VAL A 9 -5.15 4.09 -13.88
CA VAL A 9 -5.51 2.83 -14.53
C VAL A 9 -6.06 3.08 -15.94
N THR A 10 -5.51 2.41 -16.94
CA THR A 10 -6.01 2.43 -18.33
C THR A 10 -6.73 1.13 -18.68
N PRO A 11 -7.59 1.08 -19.72
CA PRO A 11 -8.24 -0.17 -20.13
C PRO A 11 -7.25 -1.31 -20.42
N GLU A 12 -6.11 -1.01 -21.06
CA GLU A 12 -5.05 -1.98 -21.33
C GLU A 12 -4.45 -2.55 -20.03
N MET A 13 -4.25 -1.70 -19.02
CA MET A 13 -3.77 -2.14 -17.70
C MET A 13 -4.80 -3.04 -17.00
N VAL A 14 -6.10 -2.76 -17.15
CA VAL A 14 -7.17 -3.60 -16.60
C VAL A 14 -7.14 -4.99 -17.22
N GLU A 15 -7.08 -5.06 -18.56
CA GLU A 15 -7.03 -6.33 -19.30
C GLU A 15 -5.80 -7.16 -18.90
N LYS A 16 -4.62 -6.52 -18.86
CA LYS A 16 -3.39 -7.18 -18.39
C LYS A 16 -3.49 -7.65 -16.95
N ALA A 17 -4.03 -6.83 -16.05
CA ALA A 17 -4.19 -7.19 -14.65
C ALA A 17 -5.15 -8.36 -14.45
N GLN A 18 -6.28 -8.39 -15.16
CA GLN A 18 -7.23 -9.51 -15.11
C GLN A 18 -6.61 -10.81 -15.63
N GLY A 19 -5.79 -10.75 -16.68
CA GLY A 19 -5.09 -11.92 -17.20
C GLY A 19 -3.98 -12.46 -16.29
N ASN A 20 -3.45 -11.64 -15.37
CA ASN A 20 -2.32 -11.99 -14.49
C ASN A 20 -2.69 -12.10 -13.01
N SER A 21 -3.86 -11.62 -12.59
CA SER A 21 -4.36 -11.65 -11.22
C SER A 21 -5.87 -11.91 -11.19
N ASN A 22 -6.26 -13.04 -10.58
CA ASN A 22 -7.67 -13.39 -10.40
C ASN A 22 -8.40 -12.51 -9.37
N LYS A 23 -7.68 -11.65 -8.62
CA LYS A 23 -8.24 -10.77 -7.58
C LYS A 23 -8.91 -9.51 -8.12
N ALA A 24 -8.71 -9.16 -9.40
CA ALA A 24 -9.29 -7.96 -10.00
C ALA A 24 -10.84 -7.92 -9.93
N LEU A 25 -11.50 -9.08 -9.97
CA LEU A 25 -12.96 -9.21 -9.82
C LEU A 25 -13.45 -8.94 -8.39
N ALA A 26 -12.56 -9.00 -7.39
CA ALA A 26 -12.85 -8.69 -5.98
C ALA A 26 -12.46 -7.25 -5.60
N GLY A 27 -12.21 -6.39 -6.59
CA GLY A 27 -11.92 -4.96 -6.41
C GLY A 27 -10.44 -4.61 -6.19
N HIS A 28 -9.53 -5.60 -6.25
CA HIS A 28 -8.09 -5.39 -6.17
C HIS A 28 -7.49 -4.95 -7.51
N ILE A 29 -7.82 -3.72 -7.94
CA ILE A 29 -7.36 -3.17 -9.21
C ILE A 29 -6.87 -1.73 -9.06
N GLY A 30 -5.68 -1.46 -9.63
CA GLY A 30 -5.01 -0.17 -9.45
C GLY A 30 -4.75 0.11 -7.98
N THR A 31 -4.74 1.39 -7.61
CA THR A 31 -4.72 1.77 -6.19
C THR A 31 -6.05 1.41 -5.54
N HIS A 32 -5.97 0.59 -4.50
CA HIS A 32 -7.13 0.11 -3.77
C HIS A 32 -6.80 -0.08 -2.29
N PHE A 33 -7.84 -0.10 -1.47
CA PHE A 33 -7.79 -0.34 -0.04
C PHE A 33 -8.26 -1.77 0.23
N ASP A 34 -7.41 -2.59 0.85
CA ASP A 34 -7.75 -3.97 1.22
C ASP A 34 -8.60 -3.99 2.47
N VAL A 35 -9.92 -3.89 2.29
CA VAL A 35 -10.91 -3.88 3.38
C VAL A 35 -11.15 -5.28 3.95
N MET A 36 -10.81 -6.32 3.18
CA MET A 36 -11.00 -7.73 3.55
C MET A 36 -12.47 -8.02 3.91
N ASP A 37 -12.73 -8.60 5.07
CA ASP A 37 -14.08 -8.86 5.59
C ASP A 37 -14.58 -7.74 6.52
N LYS A 38 -13.93 -6.57 6.52
CA LYS A 38 -14.27 -5.42 7.38
C LYS A 38 -15.03 -4.35 6.58
N GLU A 39 -15.24 -3.21 7.23
CA GLU A 39 -15.68 -1.96 6.59
C GLU A 39 -14.60 -0.90 6.73
N PHE A 40 -14.54 0.04 5.79
CA PHE A 40 -13.63 1.18 5.87
C PHE A 40 -14.01 2.09 7.06
N PRO A 41 -13.10 2.32 8.02
CA PRO A 41 -13.38 3.23 9.14
C PRO A 41 -13.27 4.70 8.67
N LEU A 42 -14.33 5.49 8.86
CA LEU A 42 -14.36 6.88 8.33
C LEU A 42 -13.32 7.81 8.97
N ASP A 43 -12.87 7.51 10.18
CA ASP A 43 -11.77 8.22 10.84
C ASP A 43 -10.40 7.94 10.17
N TYR A 44 -10.33 7.03 9.19
CA TYR A 44 -9.14 6.75 8.38
C TYR A 44 -9.11 7.59 7.10
N PHE A 45 -10.13 8.43 6.84
CA PHE A 45 -10.12 9.34 5.70
C PHE A 45 -8.91 10.26 5.73
N GLU A 46 -8.55 10.77 6.91
CA GLU A 46 -7.40 11.63 7.13
C GLU A 46 -6.53 11.04 8.22
N ARG A 47 -5.26 10.76 7.91
CA ARG A 47 -4.27 10.28 8.88
C ARG A 47 -2.96 11.06 8.75
N ASP A 48 -2.26 11.23 9.86
CA ASP A 48 -0.86 11.62 9.80
C ASP A 48 -0.08 10.53 9.09
N GLY A 49 0.66 10.92 8.07
CA GLY A 49 1.37 10.02 7.18
C GLY A 49 2.87 10.19 7.29
N ILE A 50 3.61 9.09 7.12
CA ILE A 50 5.05 9.08 6.88
C ILE A 50 5.35 8.13 5.73
N VAL A 51 6.16 8.57 4.79
CA VAL A 51 6.71 7.71 3.74
C VAL A 51 8.20 7.53 4.00
N PHE A 52 8.66 6.27 3.94
CA PHE A 52 10.08 5.91 3.98
C PHE A 52 10.56 5.56 2.59
N ASP A 53 11.73 6.08 2.22
CA ASP A 53 12.43 5.70 1.01
C ASP A 53 13.22 4.42 1.25
N VAL A 54 12.77 3.33 0.63
CA VAL A 54 13.41 2.00 0.70
C VAL A 54 13.78 1.50 -0.70
N ILE A 55 14.00 2.44 -1.63
CA ILE A 55 14.30 2.16 -3.04
C ILE A 55 15.56 1.31 -3.26
N GLU A 56 16.51 1.38 -2.32
CA GLU A 56 17.78 0.62 -2.32
C GLU A 56 17.62 -0.80 -1.73
N VAL A 57 16.48 -1.13 -1.13
CA VAL A 57 16.22 -2.48 -0.62
C VAL A 57 15.84 -3.39 -1.79
N MET A 58 16.82 -4.14 -2.28
CA MET A 58 16.68 -5.07 -3.39
C MET A 58 16.98 -6.51 -2.96
N ASP A 59 16.36 -7.49 -3.65
CA ASP A 59 16.64 -8.93 -3.52
C ASP A 59 16.48 -9.54 -2.12
N ARG A 60 15.83 -8.81 -1.20
CA ARG A 60 15.42 -9.28 0.13
C ARG A 60 14.12 -8.61 0.56
N GLU A 61 13.57 -9.06 1.68
CA GLU A 61 12.42 -8.40 2.31
C GLU A 61 12.84 -7.06 2.95
N ILE A 62 11.89 -6.12 2.99
CA ILE A 62 12.02 -4.85 3.71
C ILE A 62 11.81 -5.14 5.20
N CYS A 63 12.77 -4.75 6.02
CA CYS A 63 12.87 -5.07 7.43
C CYS A 63 12.79 -3.82 8.29
N SER A 64 12.54 -3.99 9.59
CA SER A 64 12.54 -2.89 10.55
C SER A 64 13.86 -2.12 10.63
N SER A 65 14.98 -2.72 10.20
CA SER A 65 16.28 -2.05 10.09
C SER A 65 16.38 -1.06 8.93
N ASP A 66 15.42 -1.08 7.99
CA ASP A 66 15.43 -0.22 6.80
C ASP A 66 14.67 1.09 7.02
N ILE A 67 14.00 1.23 8.17
CA ILE A 67 13.22 2.41 8.53
C ILE A 67 13.51 2.82 9.97
N ASP A 68 13.23 4.07 10.31
CA ASP A 68 13.22 4.50 11.70
C ASP A 68 11.83 4.27 12.32
N LEU A 69 11.68 3.13 13.00
CA LEU A 69 10.42 2.78 13.67
C LEU A 69 10.06 3.75 14.81
N ASP A 70 11.01 4.50 15.38
CA ASP A 70 10.69 5.45 16.46
C ASP A 70 9.89 6.65 15.94
N MET A 71 9.95 6.92 14.63
CA MET A 71 9.13 7.93 13.96
C MET A 71 7.68 7.50 13.72
N VAL A 72 7.37 6.22 13.94
CA VAL A 72 6.03 5.66 13.69
C VAL A 72 5.21 5.67 14.97
N GLU A 73 4.05 6.33 14.88
CA GLU A 73 3.12 6.55 15.99
C GLU A 73 1.76 5.87 15.73
N ASN A 74 0.97 5.71 16.79
CA ASN A 74 -0.36 5.13 16.71
C ASN A 74 -1.27 5.90 15.72
N GLY A 75 -2.06 5.18 14.93
CA GLY A 75 -3.00 5.75 13.99
C GLY A 75 -2.40 6.29 12.69
N MET A 76 -1.09 6.16 12.45
CA MET A 76 -0.46 6.71 11.25
C MET A 76 -0.78 5.95 9.96
N PHE A 77 -0.64 6.62 8.83
CA PHE A 77 -0.42 6.01 7.52
C PHE A 77 1.09 5.85 7.31
N VAL A 78 1.60 4.62 7.23
CA VAL A 78 3.02 4.35 7.01
C VAL A 78 3.22 3.80 5.61
N ALA A 79 3.96 4.53 4.78
CA ALA A 79 4.17 4.20 3.38
C ALA A 79 5.62 3.77 3.10
N PHE A 80 5.78 2.85 2.15
CA PHE A 80 7.09 2.35 1.72
C PHE A 80 7.27 2.61 0.23
N HIS A 81 8.20 3.49 -0.12
CA HIS A 81 8.55 3.80 -1.50
C HIS A 81 9.70 2.91 -1.97
N THR A 82 9.40 2.02 -2.92
CA THR A 82 10.39 1.12 -3.55
C THR A 82 10.71 1.52 -5.00
N GLY A 83 9.87 2.40 -5.57
CA GLY A 83 9.86 2.75 -6.99
C GLY A 83 9.37 1.61 -7.89
N PHE A 84 8.78 0.53 -7.34
CA PHE A 84 8.47 -0.67 -8.12
C PHE A 84 7.43 -0.42 -9.21
N VAL A 85 6.37 0.33 -8.91
CA VAL A 85 5.36 0.73 -9.90
C VAL A 85 5.95 1.51 -11.07
N ASP A 86 6.92 2.38 -10.81
CA ASP A 86 7.57 3.21 -11.83
C ASP A 86 8.57 2.39 -12.66
N LYS A 87 9.34 1.51 -12.01
CA LYS A 87 10.38 0.69 -12.65
C LYS A 87 9.82 -0.43 -13.52
N VAL A 88 8.75 -1.10 -13.06
CA VAL A 88 8.20 -2.30 -13.70
C VAL A 88 6.94 -2.02 -14.51
N GLY A 89 6.15 -1.04 -14.09
CA GLY A 89 4.84 -0.76 -14.68
C GLY A 89 3.77 -1.75 -14.20
N TYR A 90 2.59 -1.21 -13.90
CA TYR A 90 1.45 -1.99 -13.41
C TYR A 90 0.83 -2.91 -14.48
N GLY A 91 0.30 -4.05 -14.04
CA GLY A 91 -0.57 -4.93 -14.83
C GLY A 91 0.11 -6.16 -15.44
N GLY A 92 1.43 -6.13 -15.61
CA GLY A 92 2.18 -7.26 -16.18
C GLY A 92 2.41 -8.41 -15.18
N LYS A 93 2.69 -9.62 -15.69
CA LYS A 93 3.03 -10.79 -14.86
C LYS A 93 4.13 -10.50 -13.83
N LYS A 94 5.24 -9.87 -14.27
CA LYS A 94 6.37 -9.50 -13.41
C LYS A 94 5.93 -8.63 -12.23
N TYR A 95 5.03 -7.68 -12.48
CA TYR A 95 4.51 -6.78 -11.45
C TYR A 95 3.81 -7.55 -10.32
N PHE A 96 3.03 -8.58 -10.66
CA PHE A 96 2.30 -9.38 -9.66
C PHE A 96 3.10 -10.54 -9.06
N SER A 97 4.16 -11.02 -9.70
CA SER A 97 4.93 -12.17 -9.20
C SER A 97 6.25 -11.80 -8.50
N GLU A 98 6.83 -10.65 -8.83
CA GLU A 98 8.19 -10.27 -8.41
C GLU A 98 8.24 -8.98 -7.55
N HIS A 99 7.10 -8.44 -7.13
CA HIS A 99 7.04 -7.22 -6.32
C HIS A 99 7.69 -7.32 -4.94
N PRO A 100 8.31 -6.27 -4.38
CA PRO A 100 8.88 -6.30 -3.03
C PRO A 100 7.94 -6.87 -1.95
N GLN A 101 8.50 -7.29 -0.81
CA GLN A 101 7.73 -7.78 0.34
C GLN A 101 8.22 -7.12 1.61
N LEU A 102 7.30 -6.85 2.53
CA LEU A 102 7.66 -6.54 3.91
C LEU A 102 7.93 -7.83 4.66
N SER A 103 8.93 -7.82 5.53
CA SER A 103 9.18 -8.94 6.45
C SER A 103 8.02 -9.11 7.42
N VAL A 104 7.78 -10.36 7.84
CA VAL A 104 6.71 -10.67 8.80
C VAL A 104 6.89 -9.85 10.09
N SER A 105 8.12 -9.75 10.59
CA SER A 105 8.44 -8.98 11.80
C SER A 105 8.19 -7.47 11.64
N LEU A 106 8.42 -6.90 10.45
CA LEU A 106 8.10 -5.50 10.21
C LEU A 106 6.58 -5.28 10.23
N ILE A 107 5.81 -6.14 9.56
CA ILE A 107 4.34 -6.06 9.58
C ILE A 107 3.81 -6.18 11.01
N GLU A 108 4.32 -7.14 11.78
CA GLU A 108 3.94 -7.33 13.18
C GLU A 108 4.28 -6.10 14.03
N ALA A 109 5.47 -5.50 13.87
CA ALA A 109 5.85 -4.29 14.60
C ALA A 109 4.95 -3.08 14.26
N LEU A 110 4.55 -2.91 12.99
CA LEU A 110 3.62 -1.85 12.58
C LEU A 110 2.23 -2.07 13.18
N VAL A 111 1.77 -3.32 13.20
CA VAL A 111 0.51 -3.72 13.83
C VAL A 111 0.53 -3.50 15.34
N GLU A 112 1.61 -3.85 16.02
CA GLU A 112 1.80 -3.61 17.46
C GLU A 112 1.81 -2.12 17.81
N LYS A 113 2.37 -1.27 16.93
CA LYS A 113 2.27 0.20 17.07
C LYS A 113 0.84 0.72 16.89
N GLY A 114 -0.06 -0.08 16.33
CA GLY A 114 -1.44 0.32 16.06
C GLY A 114 -1.55 1.43 15.04
N ILE A 115 -0.73 1.39 13.99
CA ILE A 115 -0.89 2.29 12.84
C ILE A 115 -2.23 2.00 12.14
N SER A 116 -2.72 2.91 11.31
CA SER A 116 -3.98 2.72 10.60
C SER A 116 -3.80 2.05 9.24
N ILE A 117 -2.80 2.48 8.46
CA ILE A 117 -2.65 2.03 7.06
C ILE A 117 -1.18 1.77 6.72
N ILE A 118 -0.91 0.64 6.07
CA ILE A 118 0.34 0.35 5.36
C ILE A 118 0.15 0.69 3.89
N GLY A 119 0.88 1.69 3.38
CA GLY A 119 0.86 2.08 1.97
C GLY A 119 2.07 1.54 1.20
N ILE A 120 1.85 0.95 0.03
CA ILE A 120 2.94 0.40 -0.80
C ILE A 120 2.75 0.76 -2.28
N ASP A 121 3.84 0.97 -3.01
CA ASP A 121 3.86 1.16 -4.47
C ASP A 121 3.97 -0.15 -5.26
N PHE A 122 3.40 -1.22 -4.71
CA PHE A 122 3.41 -2.55 -5.31
C PHE A 122 2.20 -3.40 -4.90
N ALA A 123 2.09 -4.61 -5.45
CA ALA A 123 0.87 -5.43 -5.46
C ALA A 123 0.65 -6.33 -4.22
N GLY A 124 1.19 -5.95 -3.06
CA GLY A 124 0.92 -6.64 -1.80
C GLY A 124 2.11 -6.71 -0.84
N VAL A 125 1.83 -6.65 0.45
CA VAL A 125 2.87 -6.68 1.51
C VAL A 125 3.57 -8.03 1.60
N ARG A 126 2.90 -9.12 1.17
CA ARG A 126 3.40 -10.49 1.04
C ARG A 126 2.94 -11.08 -0.30
N ARG A 127 3.61 -12.13 -0.77
CA ARG A 127 3.32 -12.81 -2.04
C ARG A 127 2.60 -14.14 -1.86
N GLY A 128 2.01 -14.63 -2.94
CA GLY A 128 1.56 -16.01 -3.07
C GLY A 128 0.56 -16.41 -1.97
N LYS A 129 0.83 -17.53 -1.29
CA LYS A 129 -0.07 -18.06 -0.25
C LYS A 129 -0.11 -17.21 1.02
N GLU A 130 0.87 -16.34 1.23
CA GLU A 130 0.96 -15.47 2.42
C GLU A 130 0.22 -14.14 2.24
N HIS A 131 -0.10 -13.74 0.99
CA HIS A 131 -0.71 -12.44 0.68
C HIS A 131 -2.03 -12.26 1.43
N THR A 132 -3.07 -12.98 1.03
CA THR A 132 -4.42 -12.81 1.58
C THR A 132 -4.49 -13.06 3.09
N SER A 133 -3.75 -14.04 3.61
CA SER A 133 -3.76 -14.35 5.04
C SER A 133 -3.08 -13.27 5.87
N LYS A 134 -2.04 -12.61 5.34
CA LYS A 134 -1.38 -11.50 6.03
C LYS A 134 -2.21 -10.22 5.96
N ASP A 135 -2.87 -9.93 4.85
CA ASP A 135 -3.78 -8.78 4.75
C ASP A 135 -4.94 -8.91 5.74
N GLN A 136 -5.53 -10.11 5.82
CA GLN A 136 -6.57 -10.43 6.81
C GLN A 136 -6.05 -10.30 8.25
N TYR A 137 -4.84 -10.79 8.53
CA TYR A 137 -4.22 -10.64 9.84
C TYR A 137 -4.11 -9.18 10.29
N CYS A 138 -3.75 -8.28 9.37
CA CYS A 138 -3.70 -6.83 9.62
C CYS A 138 -5.11 -6.28 9.84
N ALA A 139 -6.06 -6.59 8.95
CA ALA A 139 -7.43 -6.08 9.02
C ALA A 139 -8.16 -6.49 10.31
N ASP A 140 -7.93 -7.72 10.79
CA ASP A 140 -8.43 -8.21 12.08
C ASP A 140 -7.94 -7.40 13.29
N ARG A 141 -6.87 -6.62 13.11
CA ARG A 141 -6.24 -5.76 14.14
C ARG A 141 -6.43 -4.27 13.84
N GLY A 142 -7.29 -3.92 12.89
CA GLY A 142 -7.58 -2.55 12.52
C GLY A 142 -6.50 -1.87 11.68
N VAL A 143 -5.54 -2.64 11.16
CA VAL A 143 -4.50 -2.13 10.24
C VAL A 143 -4.83 -2.56 8.83
N PHE A 144 -4.88 -1.64 7.88
CA PHE A 144 -5.26 -1.97 6.51
C PHE A 144 -4.13 -1.71 5.51
N ILE A 145 -4.21 -2.31 4.34
CA ILE A 145 -3.23 -2.09 3.27
C ILE A 145 -3.83 -1.24 2.17
N VAL A 146 -3.04 -0.31 1.66
CA VAL A 146 -3.30 0.36 0.38
C VAL A 146 -2.18 0.00 -0.59
N GLU A 147 -2.55 -0.73 -1.63
CA GLU A 147 -1.62 -1.23 -2.63
C GLU A 147 -1.50 -0.31 -3.85
N ASN A 148 -0.43 -0.52 -4.63
CA ASN A 148 -0.23 0.12 -5.93
C ASN A 148 -0.31 1.66 -5.90
N LEU A 149 0.21 2.28 -4.84
CA LEU A 149 0.41 3.73 -4.81
C LEU A 149 1.45 4.15 -5.86
N CYS A 150 1.43 5.42 -6.25
CA CYS A 150 2.45 6.01 -7.13
C CYS A 150 2.90 7.38 -6.61
N ASN A 151 3.86 8.02 -7.31
CA ASN A 151 4.32 9.39 -7.04
C ASN A 151 4.87 9.65 -5.62
N MET A 152 5.16 8.61 -4.83
CA MET A 152 5.70 8.77 -3.47
C MET A 152 7.07 9.46 -3.46
N GLY A 153 7.87 9.31 -4.52
CA GLY A 153 9.11 10.08 -4.71
C GLY A 153 8.90 11.60 -4.69
N ALA A 154 7.74 12.10 -5.14
CA ALA A 154 7.41 13.53 -5.07
C ALA A 154 7.11 13.99 -3.64
N VAL A 155 6.55 13.12 -2.79
CA VAL A 155 6.33 13.39 -1.36
C VAL A 155 7.68 13.43 -0.63
N LEU A 156 8.55 12.46 -0.94
CA LEU A 156 9.89 12.36 -0.36
C LEU A 156 10.75 13.58 -0.72
N GLY A 157 10.74 14.01 -1.98
CA GLY A 157 11.55 15.15 -2.44
C GLY A 157 13.05 14.90 -2.28
N GLY A 158 13.50 13.65 -2.46
CA GLY A 158 14.90 13.24 -2.31
C GLY A 158 15.38 13.04 -0.87
N ARG A 159 14.48 13.09 0.11
CA ARG A 159 14.78 12.79 1.53
C ARG A 159 14.56 11.30 1.81
N PRO A 160 15.26 10.72 2.80
CA PRO A 160 15.06 9.31 3.19
C PRO A 160 13.67 9.03 3.79
N TYR A 161 12.98 10.07 4.25
CA TYR A 161 11.59 10.00 4.67
C TYR A 161 10.92 11.38 4.55
N SER A 162 9.59 11.41 4.53
CA SER A 162 8.82 12.65 4.68
C SER A 162 7.48 12.39 5.36
N ARG A 163 7.06 13.34 6.20
CA ARG A 163 5.69 13.39 6.73
C ARG A 163 4.74 14.07 5.75
N PHE A 164 3.46 13.70 5.80
CA PHE A 164 2.37 14.27 5.00
C PHE A 164 1.03 14.04 5.70
N ALA A 165 -0.03 14.74 5.32
CA ALA A 165 -1.39 14.35 5.70
C ALA A 165 -1.96 13.44 4.61
N ALA A 166 -2.20 12.17 4.96
CA ALA A 166 -2.76 11.16 4.07
C ALA A 166 -4.27 11.34 3.93
N ASN A 167 -4.79 11.37 2.71
CA ASN A 167 -6.21 11.45 2.42
C ASN A 167 -6.61 10.22 1.60
N THR A 168 -7.41 9.31 2.16
CA THR A 168 -7.70 7.97 1.59
C THR A 168 -9.20 7.77 1.44
N TYR A 169 -9.71 7.77 0.20
CA TYR A 169 -11.14 7.71 -0.10
C TYR A 169 -11.50 6.46 -0.93
N PRO A 170 -11.76 5.30 -0.28
CA PRO A 170 -12.23 4.12 -0.97
C PRO A 170 -13.70 4.25 -1.37
N VAL A 171 -14.06 3.63 -2.49
CA VAL A 171 -15.46 3.50 -2.91
C VAL A 171 -16.18 2.54 -1.95
N LYS A 172 -17.41 2.89 -1.55
CA LYS A 172 -18.24 2.09 -0.64
C LYS A 172 -18.96 0.94 -1.36
N TYR A 173 -18.20 0.00 -1.92
CA TYR A 173 -18.76 -1.24 -2.47
C TYR A 173 -18.99 -2.28 -1.37
N THR A 174 -20.05 -3.08 -1.53
CA THR A 174 -20.34 -4.24 -0.69
C THR A 174 -19.93 -5.52 -1.40
N GLY A 175 -19.54 -6.55 -0.63
CA GLY A 175 -19.16 -7.86 -1.18
C GLY A 175 -17.82 -7.89 -1.92
N MET A 176 -16.96 -6.88 -1.74
CA MET A 176 -15.60 -6.83 -2.25
C MET A 176 -14.59 -6.78 -1.10
N THR A 177 -13.44 -7.42 -1.29
CA THR A 177 -12.34 -7.45 -0.31
C THR A 177 -11.28 -6.38 -0.59
N GLY A 178 -11.22 -5.88 -1.82
CA GLY A 178 -10.46 -4.69 -2.20
C GLY A 178 -11.42 -3.60 -2.66
N LEU A 179 -11.18 -2.36 -2.25
CA LEU A 179 -11.99 -1.20 -2.62
C LEU A 179 -11.16 -0.24 -3.46
N PRO A 180 -11.53 0.02 -4.72
CA PRO A 180 -10.88 1.07 -5.52
C PRO A 180 -10.84 2.38 -4.72
N CYS A 181 -9.68 3.03 -4.70
CA CYS A 181 -9.42 4.09 -3.74
C CYS A 181 -8.70 5.27 -4.38
N ARG A 182 -9.12 6.49 -4.05
CA ARG A 182 -8.35 7.70 -4.32
C ARG A 182 -7.49 8.02 -3.11
N VAL A 183 -6.19 8.14 -3.31
CA VAL A 183 -5.24 8.51 -2.25
C VAL A 183 -4.46 9.75 -2.67
N ALA A 184 -4.38 10.72 -1.78
CA ALA A 184 -3.60 11.94 -1.97
C ALA A 184 -2.80 12.29 -0.72
N ALA A 185 -1.57 12.76 -0.92
CA ALA A 185 -0.76 13.37 0.12
C ALA A 185 -0.93 14.88 0.10
N LYS A 186 -1.27 15.46 1.25
CA LYS A 186 -1.22 16.91 1.47
C LYS A 186 0.09 17.25 2.16
N ILE A 187 0.90 18.07 1.49
CA ILE A 187 2.19 18.60 1.96
C ILE A 187 2.12 20.11 2.23
#